data_AF-A0A850WU09-F1
#
_entry.id   AF-A0A850WU09-F1
#
_cell.length_a   1.000
_cell.length_b   1.000
_cell.length_c   1.000
_cell.angle_alpha   90.00
_cell.angle_beta   90.00
_cell.angle_gamma   90.00
#
_symmetry.space_group_name_H-M   'P 1'
#
loop_
_entity.id
_entity.type
_entity.pdbx_description
1 polymer ?
#
loop_
_entity_poly.entity_id
_entity_poly.type
_entity_poly.pdbx_seq_one_letter_code
_entity_poly.pdbx_strand_id
1 'polypeptide(L)'
;QLQEQQEEMESMMNAIFKGVFVHRYRDVVPEIRAVCVEELGTWMRSYAASFLTDSYLKYVGWTLHDKQREVRMECLKALQGLYGSRETAAHMELFTSRFKPRMVAMVVDKEADVAVEAVKLLTLMLENMEEALTEEDCRSVYPMVYVSSRAMASAAGRFLYRRLLAPRREEATGDGDNRLFFRLLLSFFIESELHEHAAYLVDSLWDWAGPRLRDWDAVSAVLLEE
;
A
#
# COMPACT_ATOMS: atom_id res chain seq x y z
N GLN A 1 14.70 -10.45 38.90
CA GLN A 1 15.87 -10.25 38.02
C GLN A 1 15.50 -9.97 36.56
N LEU A 2 15.05 -10.95 35.75
CA LEU A 2 14.71 -10.68 34.34
C LEU A 2 13.58 -9.65 34.17
N GLN A 3 12.55 -9.72 35.02
CA GLN A 3 11.45 -8.75 35.00
C GLN A 3 11.92 -7.34 35.40
N GLU A 4 12.76 -7.21 36.44
CA GLU A 4 13.34 -5.91 36.84
C GLU A 4 14.21 -5.31 35.74
N GLN A 5 15.00 -6.14 35.03
CA GLN A 5 15.80 -5.70 33.88
C GLN A 5 14.92 -5.22 32.72
N GLN A 6 13.80 -5.90 32.46
CA GLN A 6 12.82 -5.47 31.47
C GLN A 6 12.20 -4.12 31.86
N GLU A 7 11.79 -3.95 33.11
CA GLU A 7 11.21 -2.70 33.61
C GLU A 7 12.22 -1.53 33.51
N GLU A 8 13.51 -1.78 33.79
CA GLU A 8 14.57 -0.79 33.62
C GLU A 8 14.76 -0.39 32.15
N MET A 9 14.75 -1.37 31.23
CA MET A 9 14.77 -1.10 29.78
C MET A 9 13.57 -0.29 29.32
N GLU A 10 12.36 -0.64 29.77
CA GLU A 10 11.13 0.10 29.46
C GLU A 10 11.16 1.53 30.00
N SER A 11 11.77 1.75 31.16
CA SER A 11 12.01 3.09 31.71
C SER A 11 12.95 3.91 30.83
N MET A 12 14.07 3.33 30.37
CA MET A 12 15.01 4.00 29.47
C MET A 12 14.37 4.32 28.11
N MET A 13 13.62 3.39 27.53
CA MET A 13 12.88 3.62 26.28
C MET A 13 11.88 4.77 26.44
N ASN A 14 11.13 4.79 27.55
CA ASN A 14 10.19 5.87 27.86
C ASN A 14 10.90 7.22 28.05
N ALA A 15 12.09 7.23 28.66
CA ALA A 15 12.88 8.45 28.84
C ALA A 15 13.33 9.02 27.49
N ILE A 16 13.82 8.17 26.57
CA ILE A 16 14.18 8.59 25.19
C ILE A 16 12.94 9.09 24.45
N PHE A 17 11.82 8.37 24.56
CA PHE A 17 10.60 8.75 23.88
C PHE A 17 10.08 10.12 24.33
N LYS A 18 9.95 10.31 25.65
CA LYS A 18 9.44 11.55 26.25
C LYS A 18 10.45 12.70 26.22
N GLY A 19 11.74 12.42 26.31
CA GLY A 19 12.79 13.44 26.34
C GLY A 19 13.23 13.89 24.95
N VAL A 20 13.16 13.01 23.95
CA VAL A 20 13.68 13.28 22.60
C VAL A 20 12.57 13.18 21.57
N PHE A 21 11.98 12.00 21.38
CA PHE A 21 11.08 11.74 20.24
C PHE A 21 9.91 12.73 20.18
N VAL A 22 9.15 12.91 21.27
CA VAL A 22 7.96 13.78 21.32
C VAL A 22 8.27 15.27 21.03
N HIS A 23 9.54 15.65 21.08
CA HIS A 23 10.00 16.99 20.71
C HIS A 23 10.56 17.05 19.29
N ARG A 24 11.26 16.00 18.85
CA ARG A 24 11.99 15.97 17.57
C ARG A 24 11.18 15.47 16.37
N TYR A 25 10.10 14.70 16.56
CA TYR A 25 9.24 14.30 15.43
C TYR A 25 8.60 15.49 14.69
N ARG A 26 8.59 16.67 15.34
CA ARG A 26 8.04 17.95 14.86
C ARG A 26 9.12 19.05 14.78
N ASP A 27 10.37 18.65 14.58
CA ASP A 27 11.49 19.58 14.41
C ASP A 27 11.27 20.51 13.21
N VAL A 28 11.94 21.66 13.18
CA VAL A 28 11.97 22.54 12.01
C VAL A 28 12.73 21.86 10.85
N VAL A 29 13.73 21.04 11.17
CA VAL A 29 14.56 20.31 10.21
C VAL A 29 13.85 19.03 9.76
N PRO A 30 13.50 18.88 8.48
CA PRO A 30 12.74 17.72 7.99
C PRO A 30 13.49 16.40 8.09
N GLU A 31 14.80 16.39 7.94
CA GLU A 31 15.62 15.18 8.06
C GLU A 31 15.53 14.59 9.46
N ILE A 32 15.47 15.44 10.50
CA ILE A 32 15.25 15.00 11.89
C ILE A 32 13.86 14.39 12.05
N ARG A 33 12.84 15.00 11.43
CA ARG A 33 11.46 14.46 11.47
C ARG A 33 11.38 13.11 10.76
N ALA A 34 12.02 12.97 9.61
CA ALA A 34 12.08 11.74 8.84
C ALA A 34 12.72 10.60 9.65
N VAL A 35 13.90 10.84 10.25
CA VAL A 35 14.58 9.87 11.13
C VAL A 35 13.69 9.45 12.30
N CYS A 36 12.99 10.40 12.93
CA CYS A 36 12.06 10.05 14.02
C CYS A 36 10.97 9.07 13.54
N VAL A 37 10.36 9.33 12.38
CA VAL A 37 9.29 8.48 11.84
C VAL A 37 9.82 7.10 11.44
N GLU A 38 10.97 7.05 10.77
CA GLU A 38 11.64 5.82 10.37
C GLU A 38 11.90 4.92 11.59
N GLU A 39 12.53 5.47 12.63
CA GLU A 39 12.85 4.74 13.86
C GLU A 39 11.60 4.30 14.61
N LEU A 40 10.57 5.16 14.69
CA LEU A 40 9.30 4.76 15.30
C LEU A 40 8.67 3.56 14.56
N GLY A 41 8.70 3.57 13.23
CA GLY A 41 8.26 2.43 12.42
C GLY A 41 9.06 1.16 12.70
N THR A 42 10.37 1.29 12.89
CA THR A 42 11.27 0.18 13.27
C THR A 42 10.93 -0.38 14.65
N TRP A 43 10.66 0.46 15.65
CA TRP A 43 10.28 0.02 17.00
C TRP A 43 8.94 -0.72 17.00
N MET A 44 7.95 -0.21 16.25
CA MET A 44 6.65 -0.87 16.10
C MET A 44 6.76 -2.27 15.48
N ARG A 45 7.65 -2.47 14.51
CA ARG A 45 7.88 -3.79 13.91
C ARG A 45 8.68 -4.71 14.84
N SER A 46 9.69 -4.18 15.51
CA SER A 46 10.63 -4.98 16.30
C SER A 46 10.06 -5.40 17.64
N TYR A 47 9.17 -4.58 18.22
CA TYR A 47 8.53 -4.87 19.51
C TYR A 47 7.06 -4.41 19.52
N ALA A 48 6.27 -5.03 18.65
CA ALA A 48 4.86 -4.70 18.44
C ALA A 48 4.04 -4.72 19.73
N ALA A 49 4.28 -5.68 20.64
CA ALA A 49 3.58 -5.79 21.92
C ALA A 49 3.65 -4.52 22.79
N SER A 50 4.71 -3.71 22.64
CA SER A 50 4.88 -2.46 23.40
C SER A 50 4.58 -1.21 22.55
N PHE A 51 5.04 -1.19 21.29
CA PHE A 51 5.01 0.01 20.45
C PHE A 51 3.85 0.08 19.45
N LEU A 52 3.24 -1.04 19.07
CA LEU A 52 2.13 -1.05 18.11
C LEU A 52 0.81 -0.71 18.80
N THR A 53 0.72 0.51 19.33
CA THR A 53 -0.47 1.04 20.00
C THR A 53 -0.81 2.42 19.46
N ASP A 54 -2.07 2.85 19.64
CA ASP A 54 -2.55 4.16 19.18
C ASP A 54 -1.75 5.33 19.75
N SER A 55 -1.18 5.15 20.94
CA SER A 55 -0.36 6.16 21.61
C SER A 55 0.89 6.51 20.81
N TYR A 56 1.41 5.57 20.02
CA TYR A 56 2.55 5.73 19.13
C TYR A 56 2.12 5.93 17.67
N LEU A 57 1.16 5.16 17.17
CA LEU A 57 0.70 5.21 15.77
C LEU A 57 0.21 6.60 15.36
N LYS A 58 -0.39 7.37 16.27
CA LYS A 58 -0.83 8.74 16.01
C LYS A 58 0.27 9.64 15.45
N TYR A 59 1.54 9.43 15.84
CA TYR A 59 2.65 10.25 15.36
C TYR A 59 2.92 9.99 13.88
N VAL A 60 2.87 8.74 13.42
CA VAL A 60 2.96 8.42 11.99
C VAL A 60 1.77 9.02 11.24
N GLY A 61 0.56 8.88 11.78
CA GLY A 61 -0.67 9.39 11.16
C GLY A 61 -0.72 10.91 11.01
N TRP A 62 -0.26 11.66 12.01
CA TRP A 62 -0.12 13.12 11.90
C TRP A 62 0.94 13.49 10.87
N THR A 63 2.08 12.81 10.89
CA THR A 63 3.21 13.12 10.03
C THR A 63 3.00 12.76 8.55
N LEU A 64 1.99 11.93 8.21
CA LEU A 64 1.50 11.78 6.81
C LEU A 64 1.09 13.12 6.16
N HIS A 65 0.81 14.15 6.95
CA HIS A 65 0.42 15.49 6.50
C HIS A 65 1.60 16.46 6.39
N ASP A 66 2.83 16.00 6.59
CA ASP A 66 4.03 16.83 6.50
C ASP A 66 4.17 17.46 5.11
N LYS A 67 4.72 18.67 5.08
CA LYS A 67 4.90 19.44 3.83
C LYS A 67 6.08 18.93 3.01
N GLN A 68 7.06 18.31 3.67
CA GLN A 68 8.28 17.83 3.05
C GLN A 68 8.13 16.40 2.55
N ARG A 69 8.72 16.13 1.37
CA ARG A 69 8.57 14.88 0.62
C ARG A 69 9.12 13.71 1.42
N GLU A 70 10.36 13.83 1.86
CA GLU A 70 11.14 12.85 2.59
C GLU A 70 10.45 12.37 3.87
N VAL A 71 9.77 13.28 4.56
CA VAL A 71 9.02 12.94 5.77
C VAL A 71 7.80 12.08 5.44
N ARG A 72 7.03 12.43 4.39
CA ARG A 72 5.89 11.62 3.92
C ARG A 72 6.34 10.26 3.40
N MET A 73 7.49 10.18 2.73
CA MET A 73 8.09 8.93 2.28
C MET A 73 8.35 7.98 3.46
N GLU A 74 8.96 8.46 4.54
CA GLU A 74 9.23 7.62 5.71
C GLU A 74 7.96 7.18 6.43
N CYS A 75 6.90 8.01 6.44
CA CYS A 75 5.60 7.55 6.93
C CYS A 75 5.06 6.38 6.12
N LEU A 76 5.08 6.47 4.79
CA LEU A 76 4.56 5.41 3.92
C LEU A 76 5.38 4.12 4.07
N LYS A 77 6.72 4.20 4.09
CA LYS A 77 7.58 3.03 4.29
C LYS A 77 7.37 2.38 5.66
N ALA A 78 7.25 3.19 6.72
CA ALA A 78 6.94 2.69 8.05
C ALA A 78 5.63 1.90 8.05
N LEU A 79 4.58 2.47 7.44
CA LEU A 79 3.27 1.81 7.31
C LEU A 79 3.31 0.57 6.43
N GLN A 80 4.04 0.57 5.30
CA GLN A 80 4.22 -0.62 4.47
C GLN A 80 4.83 -1.77 5.29
N GLY A 81 5.79 -1.46 6.15
CA GLY A 81 6.35 -2.45 7.08
C GLY A 81 5.34 -3.01 8.08
N LEU A 82 4.30 -2.25 8.45
CA LEU A 82 3.24 -2.67 9.38
C LEU A 82 2.08 -3.37 8.68
N TYR A 83 1.72 -3.00 7.45
CA TYR A 83 0.73 -3.72 6.65
C TYR A 83 1.32 -4.90 5.88
N GLY A 84 2.65 -5.09 5.92
CA GLY A 84 3.33 -6.18 5.23
C GLY A 84 3.06 -7.57 5.80
N SER A 85 2.47 -7.67 7.00
CA SER A 85 2.05 -8.94 7.60
C SER A 85 0.63 -8.86 8.13
N ARG A 86 -0.11 -9.96 8.02
CA ARG A 86 -1.50 -10.05 8.51
C ARG A 86 -1.60 -9.88 10.03
N GLU A 87 -0.60 -10.34 10.77
CA GLU A 87 -0.54 -10.23 12.23
C GLU A 87 -0.46 -8.77 12.69
N THR A 88 0.49 -8.01 12.14
CA THR A 88 0.63 -6.58 12.46
C THR A 88 -0.54 -5.76 11.89
N ALA A 89 -1.01 -6.08 10.69
CA ALA A 89 -2.16 -5.40 10.08
C ALA A 89 -3.44 -5.52 10.91
N ALA A 90 -3.66 -6.65 11.59
CA ALA A 90 -4.81 -6.85 12.47
C ALA A 90 -4.88 -5.83 13.63
N HIS A 91 -3.75 -5.25 14.02
CA HIS A 91 -3.66 -4.24 15.09
C HIS A 91 -3.82 -2.80 14.55
N MET A 92 -4.00 -2.63 13.24
CA MET A 92 -4.03 -1.33 12.59
C MET A 92 -5.45 -0.79 12.38
N GLU A 93 -6.51 -1.52 12.73
CA GLU A 93 -7.90 -1.19 12.37
C GLU A 93 -8.32 0.24 12.71
N LEU A 94 -8.09 0.67 13.96
CA LEU A 94 -8.45 2.03 14.38
C LEU A 94 -7.62 3.09 13.64
N PHE A 95 -6.31 2.85 13.47
CA PHE A 95 -5.45 3.73 12.71
C PHE A 95 -5.92 3.85 11.25
N THR A 96 -6.20 2.71 10.61
CA THR A 96 -6.70 2.61 9.24
C THR A 96 -7.98 3.41 9.08
N SER A 97 -8.97 3.18 9.93
CA SER A 97 -10.28 3.86 9.85
C SER A 97 -10.13 5.39 9.88
N ARG A 98 -9.18 5.89 10.67
CA ARG A 98 -8.93 7.33 10.83
C ARG A 98 -8.12 7.94 9.70
N PHE A 99 -7.05 7.28 9.25
CA PHE A 99 -6.06 7.88 8.35
C PHE A 99 -6.15 7.36 6.90
N LYS A 100 -6.99 6.37 6.61
CA LYS A 100 -7.22 5.88 5.23
C LYS A 100 -7.54 6.98 4.24
N PRO A 101 -8.43 7.96 4.50
CA PRO A 101 -8.70 9.02 3.54
C PRO A 101 -7.42 9.78 3.13
N ARG A 102 -6.48 9.97 4.07
CA ARG A 102 -5.19 10.59 3.77
C ARG A 102 -4.29 9.67 2.94
N MET A 103 -4.21 8.38 3.28
CA MET A 103 -3.40 7.41 2.53
C MET A 103 -3.88 7.28 1.08
N VAL A 104 -5.20 7.24 0.87
CA VAL A 104 -5.81 7.22 -0.46
C VAL A 104 -5.54 8.52 -1.22
N ALA A 105 -5.70 9.68 -0.58
CA ALA A 105 -5.40 10.97 -1.21
C ALA A 105 -3.92 11.12 -1.63
N MET A 106 -3.00 10.36 -1.05
CA MET A 106 -1.58 10.37 -1.43
C MET A 106 -1.30 9.63 -2.74
N VAL A 107 -2.25 8.91 -3.33
CA VAL A 107 -2.13 8.33 -4.69
C VAL A 107 -1.90 9.42 -5.74
N VAL A 108 -2.35 10.64 -5.47
CA VAL A 108 -2.11 11.84 -6.29
C VAL A 108 -1.26 12.87 -5.54
N ASP A 109 -0.34 12.41 -4.69
CA ASP A 109 0.63 13.29 -4.03
C ASP A 109 1.41 14.11 -5.06
N LYS A 110 1.77 15.35 -4.70
CA LYS A 110 2.50 16.26 -5.58
C LYS A 110 3.85 15.69 -6.03
N GLU A 111 4.45 14.82 -5.21
CA GLU A 111 5.72 14.15 -5.51
C GLU A 111 5.43 12.74 -6.03
N ALA A 112 5.88 12.45 -7.26
CA ALA A 112 5.52 11.22 -7.96
C ALA A 112 5.96 9.94 -7.24
N ASP A 113 7.09 9.97 -6.53
CA ASP A 113 7.59 8.81 -5.79
C ASP A 113 6.81 8.55 -4.49
N VAL A 114 6.38 9.60 -3.78
CA VAL A 114 5.44 9.48 -2.66
C VAL A 114 4.14 8.82 -3.13
N ALA A 115 3.66 9.23 -4.31
CA ALA A 115 2.45 8.69 -4.89
C ALA A 115 2.59 7.19 -5.25
N VAL A 116 3.74 6.78 -5.79
CA VAL A 116 4.07 5.36 -6.03
C VAL A 116 4.06 4.56 -4.72
N GLU A 117 4.70 5.08 -3.66
CA GLU A 117 4.72 4.40 -2.37
C GLU A 117 3.34 4.33 -1.69
N ALA A 118 2.46 5.29 -1.96
CA ALA A 118 1.07 5.26 -1.50
C ALA A 118 0.31 4.11 -2.17
N VAL A 119 0.44 3.93 -3.48
CA VAL A 119 -0.19 2.79 -4.19
C VAL A 119 0.35 1.44 -3.71
N LYS A 120 1.65 1.34 -3.44
CA LYS A 120 2.26 0.14 -2.85
C LYS A 120 1.69 -0.14 -1.45
N LEU A 121 1.52 0.88 -0.61
CA LEU A 121 0.88 0.77 0.69
C LEU A 121 -0.56 0.26 0.58
N LEU A 122 -1.38 0.87 -0.29
CA LEU A 122 -2.76 0.43 -0.51
C LEU A 122 -2.82 -1.02 -1.03
N THR A 123 -1.84 -1.45 -1.83
CA THR A 123 -1.74 -2.85 -2.27
C THR A 123 -1.50 -3.80 -1.10
N LEU A 124 -0.64 -3.44 -0.15
CA LEU A 124 -0.42 -4.24 1.06
C LEU A 124 -1.66 -4.26 1.97
N MET A 125 -2.36 -3.14 2.09
CA MET A 125 -3.63 -3.07 2.81
C MET A 125 -4.67 -4.01 2.17
N LEU A 126 -4.77 -4.03 0.84
CA LEU A 126 -5.65 -4.95 0.13
C LEU A 126 -5.28 -6.42 0.39
N GLU A 127 -3.99 -6.76 0.35
CA GLU A 127 -3.50 -8.13 0.52
C GLU A 127 -3.67 -8.65 1.96
N ASN A 128 -3.51 -7.80 2.98
CA ASN A 128 -3.47 -8.22 4.38
C ASN A 128 -4.67 -7.74 5.23
N MET A 129 -5.49 -6.82 4.70
CA MET A 129 -6.64 -6.22 5.37
C MET A 129 -7.72 -5.80 4.34
N GLU A 130 -8.18 -6.76 3.53
CA GLU A 130 -9.05 -6.53 2.37
C GLU A 130 -10.25 -5.61 2.66
N GLU A 131 -10.92 -5.80 3.79
CA GLU A 131 -12.11 -5.02 4.20
C GLU A 131 -11.82 -3.53 4.51
N ALA A 132 -10.55 -3.12 4.58
CA ALA A 132 -10.17 -1.74 4.86
C ALA A 132 -10.51 -0.77 3.71
N LEU A 133 -10.37 -1.21 2.46
CA LEU A 133 -10.53 -0.37 1.28
C LEU A 133 -11.92 -0.53 0.67
N THR A 134 -12.63 0.58 0.49
CA THR A 134 -13.93 0.58 -0.20
C THR A 134 -13.73 0.52 -1.72
N GLU A 135 -14.81 0.29 -2.45
CA GLU A 135 -14.82 0.40 -3.91
C GLU A 135 -14.42 1.81 -4.38
N GLU A 136 -14.82 2.86 -3.67
CA GLU A 136 -14.44 4.24 -3.99
C GLU A 136 -12.94 4.48 -3.79
N ASP A 137 -12.37 3.95 -2.70
CA ASP A 137 -10.92 4.00 -2.46
C ASP A 137 -10.17 3.31 -3.60
N CYS A 138 -10.63 2.13 -4.04
CA CYS A 138 -10.00 1.37 -5.12
C CYS A 138 -10.09 2.11 -6.47
N ARG A 139 -11.25 2.72 -6.77
CA ARG A 139 -11.47 3.50 -8.00
C ARG A 139 -10.54 4.70 -8.13
N SER A 140 -10.08 5.27 -7.01
CA SER A 140 -9.09 6.36 -7.06
C SER A 140 -7.72 5.93 -7.61
N VAL A 141 -7.39 4.63 -7.53
CA VAL A 141 -6.12 4.06 -8.01
C VAL A 141 -6.19 3.67 -9.49
N TYR A 142 -7.36 3.23 -9.97
CA TYR A 142 -7.50 2.68 -11.32
C TYR A 142 -7.01 3.59 -12.45
N PRO A 143 -7.23 4.92 -12.44
CA PRO A 143 -6.70 5.78 -13.50
C PRO A 143 -5.17 5.80 -13.59
N MET A 144 -4.48 5.43 -12.50
CA MET A 144 -3.02 5.44 -12.46
C MET A 144 -2.39 4.38 -13.36
N VAL A 145 -3.12 3.35 -13.81
CA VAL A 145 -2.58 2.36 -14.78
C VAL A 145 -2.29 2.97 -16.15
N TYR A 146 -2.83 4.16 -16.43
CA TYR A 146 -2.70 4.84 -17.71
C TYR A 146 -1.72 6.02 -17.70
N VAL A 147 -1.13 6.36 -16.55
CA VAL A 147 -0.24 7.52 -16.48
C VAL A 147 1.10 7.27 -17.17
N SER A 148 1.74 8.34 -17.64
CA SER A 148 3.02 8.27 -18.37
C SER A 148 4.20 7.79 -17.52
N SER A 149 4.12 7.95 -16.19
CA SER A 149 5.14 7.44 -15.27
C SER A 149 5.00 5.92 -15.15
N ARG A 150 5.91 5.18 -15.80
CA ARG A 150 5.86 3.70 -15.77
C ARG A 150 5.96 3.13 -14.35
N ALA A 151 6.70 3.78 -13.44
CA ALA A 151 6.78 3.33 -12.05
C ALA A 151 5.42 3.39 -11.35
N MET A 152 4.64 4.45 -11.60
CA MET A 152 3.28 4.59 -11.10
C MET A 152 2.33 3.61 -11.78
N ALA A 153 2.36 3.54 -13.11
CA ALA A 153 1.53 2.64 -13.89
C ALA A 153 1.73 1.19 -13.46
N SER A 154 2.97 0.73 -13.35
CA SER A 154 3.27 -0.63 -12.87
C SER A 154 2.81 -0.85 -11.42
N ALA A 155 2.98 0.11 -10.50
CA ALA A 155 2.46 -0.01 -9.14
C ALA A 155 0.93 -0.12 -9.10
N ALA A 156 0.23 0.70 -9.87
CA ALA A 156 -1.23 0.65 -10.00
C ALA A 156 -1.70 -0.62 -10.70
N GLY A 157 -0.95 -1.11 -11.68
CA GLY A 157 -1.19 -2.39 -12.35
C GLY A 157 -1.12 -3.56 -11.38
N ARG A 158 -0.16 -3.55 -10.43
CA ARG A 158 -0.14 -4.53 -9.34
C ARG A 158 -1.42 -4.48 -8.50
N PHE A 159 -1.83 -3.27 -8.10
CA PHE A 159 -3.03 -3.07 -7.30
C PHE A 159 -4.27 -3.60 -8.03
N LEU A 160 -4.45 -3.19 -9.29
CA LEU A 160 -5.54 -3.65 -10.16
C LEU A 160 -5.54 -5.18 -10.30
N TYR A 161 -4.36 -5.76 -10.58
CA TYR A 161 -4.21 -7.20 -10.71
C TYR A 161 -4.68 -7.92 -9.45
N ARG A 162 -4.21 -7.49 -8.28
CA ARG A 162 -4.62 -8.08 -6.99
C ARG A 162 -6.11 -7.93 -6.72
N ARG A 163 -6.70 -6.78 -7.07
CA ARG A 163 -8.08 -6.45 -6.70
C ARG A 163 -9.12 -7.10 -7.58
N LEU A 164 -8.89 -7.11 -8.89
CA LEU A 164 -9.90 -7.45 -9.89
C LEU A 164 -9.52 -8.64 -10.78
N LEU A 165 -8.22 -8.90 -11.01
CA LEU A 165 -7.80 -9.83 -12.07
C LEU A 165 -7.19 -11.14 -11.53
N ALA A 166 -6.72 -11.14 -10.29
CA ALA A 166 -6.12 -12.32 -9.68
C ALA A 166 -7.20 -13.38 -9.39
N PRO A 167 -6.91 -14.67 -9.62
CA PRO A 167 -7.86 -15.73 -9.36
C PRO A 167 -8.23 -15.75 -7.87
N ARG A 168 -9.53 -15.83 -7.58
CA ARG A 168 -10.00 -16.12 -6.23
C ARG A 168 -9.56 -17.54 -5.87
N ARG A 169 -9.10 -17.73 -4.62
CA ARG A 169 -8.52 -19.01 -4.14
C ARG A 169 -9.43 -20.23 -4.35
N GLU A 170 -10.73 -20.02 -4.54
CA GLU A 170 -11.73 -21.07 -4.69
C GLU A 170 -11.98 -21.49 -6.16
N GLU A 171 -11.47 -20.75 -7.16
CA GLU A 171 -11.79 -20.94 -8.58
C GLU A 171 -10.60 -21.46 -9.43
N ALA A 172 -9.45 -21.71 -8.81
CA ALA A 172 -8.19 -21.98 -9.50
C ALA A 172 -8.00 -23.45 -9.91
N THR A 173 -8.75 -23.93 -10.92
CA THR A 173 -8.37 -25.13 -11.68
C THR A 173 -8.75 -25.01 -13.17
N GLY A 174 -7.74 -24.93 -14.06
CA GLY A 174 -7.88 -25.15 -15.50
C GLY A 174 -7.78 -23.91 -16.42
N ASP A 175 -7.87 -24.15 -17.73
CA ASP A 175 -7.84 -23.17 -18.85
C ASP A 175 -8.89 -22.04 -18.70
N GLY A 176 -9.99 -22.29 -17.96
CA GLY A 176 -11.05 -21.31 -17.70
C GLY A 176 -10.59 -20.10 -16.85
N ASP A 177 -9.52 -20.26 -16.05
CA ASP A 177 -8.97 -19.18 -15.22
C ASP A 177 -8.42 -18.02 -16.09
N ASN A 178 -7.73 -18.35 -17.19
CA ASN A 178 -7.14 -17.30 -18.02
C ASN A 178 -8.17 -16.64 -18.96
N ARG A 179 -9.20 -17.36 -19.39
CA ARG A 179 -10.35 -16.76 -20.08
C ARG A 179 -11.08 -15.75 -19.20
N LEU A 180 -11.32 -16.10 -17.93
CA LEU A 180 -11.91 -15.19 -16.95
C LEU A 180 -11.03 -13.94 -16.75
N PHE A 181 -9.72 -14.12 -16.62
CA PHE A 181 -8.77 -13.00 -16.55
C PHE A 181 -8.93 -12.03 -17.73
N PHE A 182 -8.98 -12.52 -18.98
CA PHE A 182 -9.14 -11.66 -20.15
C PHE A 182 -10.52 -10.99 -20.20
N ARG A 183 -11.60 -11.69 -19.81
CA ARG A 183 -12.94 -11.09 -19.72
C ARG A 183 -12.98 -9.94 -18.71
N LEU A 184 -12.42 -10.14 -17.51
CA LEU A 184 -12.33 -9.12 -16.48
C LEU A 184 -11.47 -7.93 -16.92
N LEU A 185 -10.35 -8.20 -17.61
CA LEU A 185 -9.49 -7.16 -18.16
C LEU A 185 -10.20 -6.33 -19.25
N LEU A 186 -10.96 -6.98 -20.13
CA LEU A 186 -11.76 -6.32 -21.16
C LEU A 186 -12.89 -5.49 -20.54
N SER A 187 -13.62 -6.04 -19.57
CA SER A 187 -14.64 -5.30 -18.81
C SER A 187 -14.03 -4.06 -18.16
N PHE A 188 -12.89 -4.18 -17.48
CA PHE A 188 -12.19 -3.04 -16.90
C PHE A 188 -11.81 -1.99 -17.96
N PHE A 189 -11.24 -2.42 -19.08
CA PHE A 189 -10.83 -1.50 -20.15
C PHE A 189 -12.04 -0.73 -20.71
N ILE A 190 -13.12 -1.43 -21.05
CA ILE A 190 -14.33 -0.85 -21.62
C ILE A 190 -15.04 0.07 -20.62
N GLU A 191 -15.25 -0.39 -19.38
CA GLU A 191 -15.98 0.36 -18.36
C GLU A 191 -15.20 1.56 -17.83
N SER A 192 -13.86 1.53 -17.89
CA SER A 192 -13.04 2.66 -17.42
C SER A 192 -13.21 3.90 -18.29
N GLU A 193 -13.43 3.75 -19.61
CA GLU A 193 -13.51 4.84 -20.59
C GLU A 193 -12.34 5.85 -20.50
N LEU A 194 -11.18 5.43 -19.99
CA LEU A 194 -10.04 6.33 -19.74
C LEU A 194 -9.10 6.48 -20.94
N HIS A 195 -9.06 5.49 -21.84
CA HIS A 195 -8.18 5.48 -23.00
C HIS A 195 -8.81 4.74 -24.19
N GLU A 196 -8.46 5.16 -25.41
CA GLU A 196 -8.96 4.55 -26.65
C GLU A 196 -8.21 3.27 -27.05
N HIS A 197 -7.07 2.97 -26.44
CA HIS A 197 -6.26 1.79 -26.74
C HIS A 197 -5.66 1.15 -25.49
N ALA A 198 -5.45 -0.16 -25.54
CA ALA A 198 -5.02 -0.95 -24.38
C ALA A 198 -3.50 -0.89 -24.09
N ALA A 199 -2.67 -0.25 -24.93
CA ALA A 199 -1.21 -0.31 -24.82
C ALA A 199 -0.65 0.04 -23.43
N TYR A 200 -1.13 1.13 -22.81
CA TYR A 200 -0.69 1.54 -21.47
C TYR A 200 -1.17 0.57 -20.38
N LEU A 201 -2.42 0.12 -20.47
CA LEU A 201 -2.98 -0.87 -19.55
C LEU A 201 -2.18 -2.18 -19.58
N VAL A 202 -1.85 -2.67 -20.78
CA VAL A 202 -1.05 -3.89 -20.95
C VAL A 202 0.37 -3.70 -20.40
N ASP A 203 1.04 -2.57 -20.67
CA ASP A 203 2.37 -2.29 -20.10
C ASP A 203 2.33 -2.21 -18.56
N SER A 204 1.31 -1.57 -17.99
CA SER A 204 1.12 -1.45 -16.54
C SER A 204 1.00 -2.80 -15.83
N LEU A 205 0.44 -3.80 -16.51
CA LEU A 205 0.22 -5.14 -16.00
C LEU A 205 1.37 -6.10 -16.35
N TRP A 206 2.30 -5.69 -17.21
CA TRP A 206 3.29 -6.59 -17.81
C TRP A 206 4.17 -7.30 -16.78
N ASP A 207 4.58 -6.58 -15.74
CA ASP A 207 5.45 -7.10 -14.68
C ASP A 207 4.70 -8.08 -13.74
N TRP A 208 3.36 -7.99 -13.67
CA TRP A 208 2.53 -8.70 -12.68
C TRP A 208 1.68 -9.83 -13.27
N ALA A 209 1.21 -9.66 -14.50
CA ALA A 209 0.36 -10.59 -15.23
C ALA A 209 1.00 -11.08 -16.54
N GLY A 210 2.30 -10.83 -16.76
CA GLY A 210 2.99 -11.13 -18.02
C GLY A 210 2.81 -12.56 -18.55
N PRO A 211 2.88 -13.64 -17.75
CA PRO A 211 2.58 -14.98 -18.23
C PRO A 211 1.15 -15.13 -18.79
N ARG A 212 0.16 -14.52 -18.13
CA ARG A 212 -1.26 -14.56 -18.55
C ARG A 212 -1.50 -13.73 -19.82
N LEU A 213 -0.92 -12.53 -19.87
CA LEU A 213 -1.00 -11.63 -21.03
C LEU A 213 -0.39 -12.21 -22.31
N ARG A 214 0.52 -13.19 -22.18
CA ARG A 214 1.20 -13.85 -23.31
C ARG A 214 0.53 -15.15 -23.76
N ASP A 215 -0.57 -15.52 -23.14
CA ASP A 215 -1.35 -16.70 -23.52
C ASP A 215 -2.27 -16.39 -24.71
N TRP A 216 -1.67 -16.37 -25.89
CA TRP A 216 -2.37 -16.05 -27.14
C TRP A 216 -3.42 -17.09 -27.52
N ASP A 217 -3.28 -18.32 -27.03
CA ASP A 217 -4.24 -19.40 -27.26
C ASP A 217 -5.54 -19.10 -26.50
N ALA A 218 -5.44 -18.70 -25.23
CA ALA A 218 -6.60 -18.25 -24.45
C ALA A 218 -7.26 -17.00 -25.05
N VAL A 219 -6.48 -16.02 -25.52
CA VAL A 219 -7.02 -14.83 -26.23
C VAL A 219 -7.80 -15.25 -27.47
N SER A 220 -7.22 -16.12 -28.29
CA SER A 220 -7.84 -16.60 -29.53
C SER A 220 -9.12 -17.37 -29.23
N ALA A 221 -9.12 -18.20 -28.18
CA ALA A 221 -10.31 -18.92 -27.74
C ALA A 221 -11.44 -17.97 -27.32
N VAL A 222 -11.15 -16.94 -26.52
CA VAL A 222 -12.15 -15.93 -26.10
C VAL A 222 -12.75 -15.19 -27.30
N LEU A 223 -11.96 -14.90 -28.34
CA LEU A 223 -12.44 -14.23 -29.55
C LEU A 223 -13.31 -15.13 -30.45
N LEU A 224 -13.22 -16.45 -30.30
CA LEU A 224 -13.96 -17.44 -31.08
C LEU A 224 -15.17 -18.00 -30.32
N GLU A 225 -15.38 -17.59 -29.06
CA GLU A 225 -16.58 -17.93 -28.29
C GLU A 225 -17.78 -17.10 -28.80
N GLU A 226 -18.85 -17.79 -29.22
CA GLU A 226 -20.16 -17.19 -29.58
C GLU A 226 -20.95 -16.70 -28.36
#